data_AF-A0A0F0ZUL8-F1
#
_entry.id   AF-A0A0F0ZUL8-F1
#
_cell.length_a   1.000
_cell.length_b   1.000
_cell.length_c   1.000
_cell.angle_alpha   90.00
_cell.angle_beta   90.00
_cell.angle_gamma   90.00
#
_symmetry.space_group_name_H-M   'P 1'
#
loop_
_entity.id
_entity.type
_entity.pdbx_description
1 polymer ?
#
loop_
_entity_poly.entity_id
_entity_poly.type
_entity_poly.pdbx_seq_one_letter_code
_entity_poly.pdbx_strand_id
1 'polypeptide(L)'
;MGNSKRNIKKLNDNFREDILDYAIAHNLKCANALAILYATGCRPDELQTGVRVNYDKQKNEIRFKIIGSKLNRRMKRGIGVREFSVKINNENARFFKGIVDEINARPVDSFDHKFQIESAKAFSGYITKISKKLWPRKTYHASAYSFRHAKATELKNSDYDKIEIAQIMGHASVRSQQSYGRKSKKSKGGFNDIADVETNVKPRGGDRLLRFKIANKNKAAAKIADTSTPSSPPPAPVRRFKM
;
A
#
# COMPACT_ATOMS: atom_id res chain seq x y z
N MET A 1 22.16 0.38 -4.41
CA MET A 1 20.68 0.29 -4.56
C MET A 1 20.17 1.57 -5.22
N GLY A 2 19.95 1.56 -6.53
CA GLY A 2 19.52 2.75 -7.28
C GLY A 2 18.05 3.10 -7.01
N ASN A 3 17.76 4.39 -6.88
CA ASN A 3 16.43 4.98 -6.62
C ASN A 3 15.35 4.49 -7.61
N SER A 4 14.72 3.34 -7.35
CA SER A 4 13.60 2.78 -8.14
C SER A 4 12.48 3.79 -8.36
N LYS A 5 12.26 4.68 -7.39
CA LYS A 5 11.33 5.82 -7.44
C LYS A 5 11.53 6.77 -8.61
N ARG A 6 12.79 7.11 -8.93
CA ARG A 6 13.14 8.12 -9.96
C ARG A 6 13.19 7.52 -11.36
N ASN A 7 13.33 6.20 -11.44
CA ASN A 7 13.61 5.50 -12.69
C ASN A 7 12.35 4.93 -13.34
N ILE A 8 11.19 4.97 -12.70
CA ILE A 8 9.95 4.43 -13.29
C ILE A 8 9.60 5.09 -14.62
N LYS A 9 9.82 6.41 -14.76
CA LYS A 9 9.62 7.14 -16.02
C LYS A 9 10.61 6.74 -17.13
N LYS A 10 11.64 5.98 -16.79
CA LYS A 10 12.68 5.51 -17.72
C LYS A 10 12.50 4.04 -18.08
N LEU A 11 11.52 3.36 -17.47
CA LEU A 11 11.10 2.02 -17.86
C LEU A 11 10.15 2.12 -19.06
N ASN A 12 9.96 1.00 -19.76
CA ASN A 12 8.95 0.92 -20.81
C ASN A 12 7.54 1.06 -20.20
N ASP A 13 6.59 1.63 -20.94
CA ASP A 13 5.25 1.91 -20.40
C ASP A 13 4.52 0.62 -19.96
N ASN A 14 4.65 -0.46 -20.74
CA ASN A 14 4.01 -1.77 -20.48
C ASN A 14 4.93 -2.76 -19.74
N PHE A 15 5.93 -2.26 -19.00
CA PHE A 15 6.96 -3.14 -18.44
C PHE A 15 6.42 -4.23 -17.51
N ARG A 16 5.26 -4.01 -16.86
CA ARG A 16 4.71 -4.99 -15.91
C ARG A 16 4.05 -6.13 -16.65
N GLU A 17 3.25 -5.78 -17.64
CA GLU A 17 2.52 -6.66 -18.52
C GLU A 17 3.53 -7.55 -19.25
N ASP A 18 4.55 -6.97 -19.89
CA ASP A 18 5.59 -7.72 -20.61
C ASP A 18 6.39 -8.68 -19.71
N ILE A 19 6.73 -8.26 -18.48
CA ILE A 19 7.43 -9.12 -17.52
C ILE A 19 6.53 -10.26 -17.03
N LEU A 20 5.24 -9.99 -16.83
CA LEU A 20 4.28 -10.96 -16.35
C LEU A 20 3.94 -11.97 -17.44
N ASP A 21 3.70 -11.52 -18.67
CA ASP A 21 3.51 -12.36 -19.85
C ASP A 21 4.74 -13.25 -20.07
N TYR A 22 5.97 -12.72 -19.95
CA TYR A 22 7.19 -13.52 -20.01
C TYR A 22 7.23 -14.59 -18.91
N ALA A 23 6.89 -14.24 -17.67
CA ALA A 23 6.93 -15.17 -16.54
C ALA A 23 5.91 -16.30 -16.68
N ILE A 24 4.70 -15.99 -17.17
CA ILE A 24 3.64 -16.97 -17.43
C ILE A 24 4.04 -17.88 -18.59
N ALA A 25 4.49 -17.31 -19.72
CA ALA A 25 4.87 -18.08 -20.92
C ALA A 25 6.02 -19.06 -20.66
N HIS A 26 6.92 -18.75 -19.73
CA HIS A 26 8.04 -19.63 -19.35
C HIS A 26 7.77 -20.45 -18.08
N ASN A 27 6.53 -20.46 -17.58
CA ASN A 27 6.10 -21.17 -16.38
C ASN A 27 7.05 -20.94 -15.18
N LEU A 28 7.44 -19.69 -14.96
CA LEU A 28 8.34 -19.35 -13.87
C LEU A 28 7.61 -19.45 -12.54
N LYS A 29 8.27 -20.03 -11.53
CA LYS A 29 7.74 -20.14 -10.15
C LYS A 29 7.28 -18.81 -9.55
N CYS A 30 7.79 -17.69 -10.03
CA CYS A 30 7.45 -16.35 -9.54
C CYS A 30 6.22 -15.73 -10.23
N ALA A 31 5.59 -16.39 -11.20
CA ALA A 31 4.47 -15.84 -11.98
C ALA A 31 3.27 -15.45 -11.11
N ASN A 32 2.80 -16.34 -10.23
CA ASN A 32 1.69 -16.05 -9.31
C ASN A 32 2.04 -14.89 -8.35
N ALA A 33 3.27 -14.85 -7.82
CA ALA A 33 3.73 -13.74 -6.99
C ALA A 33 3.80 -12.40 -7.74
N LEU A 34 4.18 -12.43 -9.03
CA LEU A 34 4.17 -11.26 -9.92
C LEU A 34 2.75 -10.78 -10.22
N ALA A 35 1.80 -11.69 -10.44
CA ALA A 35 0.39 -11.36 -10.64
C ALA A 35 -0.22 -10.70 -9.39
N ILE A 36 0.09 -11.21 -8.19
CA ILE A 36 -0.33 -10.57 -6.93
C ILE A 36 0.29 -9.17 -6.80
N LEU A 37 1.57 -9.02 -7.15
CA LEU A 37 2.24 -7.72 -7.11
C LEU A 37 1.63 -6.74 -8.11
N TYR A 38 1.26 -7.21 -9.30
CA TYR A 38 0.55 -6.44 -10.34
C TYR A 38 -0.83 -5.98 -9.87
N ALA A 39 -1.62 -6.88 -9.28
CA ALA A 39 -2.95 -6.56 -8.75
C ALA A 39 -2.92 -5.58 -7.59
N THR A 40 -2.04 -5.83 -6.62
CA THR A 40 -2.13 -5.20 -5.30
C THR A 40 -1.12 -4.08 -5.07
N GLY A 41 -0.01 -4.08 -5.80
CA GLY A 41 1.15 -3.23 -5.51
C GLY A 41 1.72 -3.44 -4.11
N CYS A 42 1.50 -4.60 -3.47
CA CYS A 42 2.07 -4.91 -2.16
C CYS A 42 3.60 -4.79 -2.13
N ARG A 43 4.18 -4.64 -0.93
CA ARG A 43 5.63 -4.58 -0.81
C ARG A 43 6.21 -5.99 -0.94
N PRO A 44 7.45 -6.15 -1.42
CA PRO A 44 8.08 -7.46 -1.52
C PRO A 44 8.20 -8.18 -0.17
N ASP A 45 8.39 -7.44 0.91
CA ASP A 45 8.38 -7.92 2.29
C ASP A 45 6.98 -8.35 2.79
N GLU A 46 5.91 -7.76 2.26
CA GLU A 46 4.54 -8.21 2.51
C GLU A 46 4.29 -9.57 1.79
N LEU A 47 4.76 -9.72 0.54
CA LEU A 47 4.72 -11.00 -0.17
C LEU A 47 5.57 -12.10 0.49
N GLN A 48 6.70 -11.73 1.09
CA GLN A 48 7.54 -12.69 1.81
C GLN A 48 6.85 -13.19 3.09
N THR A 49 6.10 -12.31 3.77
CA THR A 49 5.24 -12.71 4.91
C THR A 49 4.09 -13.61 4.44
N GLY A 50 3.58 -13.30 3.26
CA GLY A 50 2.54 -14.03 2.55
C GLY A 50 1.26 -13.23 2.43
N VAL A 51 0.60 -13.39 1.28
CA VAL A 51 -0.69 -12.77 0.96
C VAL A 51 -1.71 -13.89 0.88
N ARG A 52 -2.81 -13.73 1.62
CA ARG A 52 -3.94 -14.66 1.54
C ARG A 52 -4.84 -14.24 0.39
N VAL A 53 -5.27 -15.21 -0.40
CA VAL A 53 -6.00 -14.99 -1.65
C VAL A 53 -7.19 -15.94 -1.68
N ASN A 54 -8.36 -15.37 -1.98
CA ASN A 54 -9.60 -16.11 -2.19
C ASN A 54 -10.16 -15.72 -3.55
N TYR A 55 -10.79 -16.68 -4.24
CA TYR A 55 -11.45 -16.45 -5.51
C TYR A 55 -12.96 -16.66 -5.36
N ASP A 56 -13.73 -15.63 -5.65
CA ASP A 56 -15.19 -15.68 -5.69
C ASP A 56 -15.64 -15.94 -7.14
N LYS A 57 -16.10 -17.17 -7.40
CA LYS A 57 -16.59 -17.60 -8.73
C LYS A 57 -17.84 -16.85 -9.18
N GLN A 58 -18.72 -16.45 -8.24
CA GLN A 58 -19.99 -15.81 -8.58
C GLN A 58 -19.77 -14.36 -9.03
N LYS A 59 -18.88 -13.65 -8.33
CA LYS A 59 -18.53 -12.26 -8.66
C LYS A 59 -17.39 -12.14 -9.68
N ASN A 60 -16.69 -13.24 -9.96
CA ASN A 60 -15.47 -13.28 -10.75
C ASN A 60 -14.41 -12.31 -10.21
N GLU A 61 -14.18 -12.39 -8.89
CA GLU A 61 -13.32 -11.47 -8.14
C GLU A 61 -12.28 -12.22 -7.32
N ILE A 62 -11.08 -11.66 -7.22
CA ILE A 62 -10.02 -12.17 -6.33
C ILE A 62 -9.89 -11.24 -5.13
N ARG A 63 -10.14 -11.76 -3.93
CA ARG A 63 -9.96 -11.05 -2.67
C ARG A 63 -8.54 -11.28 -2.15
N PHE A 64 -7.82 -10.19 -1.92
CA PHE A 64 -6.46 -10.20 -1.36
C PHE A 64 -6.49 -9.70 0.08
N LYS A 65 -5.88 -10.46 0.98
CA LYS A 65 -5.64 -10.06 2.37
C LYS A 65 -4.15 -9.98 2.64
N ILE A 66 -3.69 -8.76 2.93
CA ILE A 66 -2.27 -8.41 3.07
C ILE A 66 -2.00 -7.94 4.49
N ILE A 67 -1.02 -8.59 5.12
CA ILE A 67 -0.47 -8.17 6.41
C ILE A 67 0.66 -7.17 6.15
N GLY A 68 0.52 -5.97 6.70
CA GLY A 68 1.46 -4.88 6.53
C GLY A 68 2.77 -5.12 7.27
N SER A 69 3.86 -5.27 6.52
CA SER A 69 5.23 -5.48 7.03
C SER A 69 5.83 -4.29 7.77
N LYS A 70 5.29 -3.07 7.56
CA LYS A 70 5.76 -1.82 8.19
C LYS A 70 4.87 -1.33 9.33
N LEU A 71 4.12 -2.23 9.96
CA LEU A 71 3.37 -1.89 11.15
C LEU A 71 4.33 -1.62 12.31
N ASN A 72 4.41 -0.37 12.74
CA ASN A 72 5.05 -0.01 13.99
C ASN A 72 4.00 0.63 14.90
N ARG A 73 3.52 -0.15 15.87
CA ARG A 73 2.47 0.27 16.82
C ARG A 73 2.89 1.50 17.62
N ARG A 74 4.15 1.54 18.11
CA ARG A 74 4.69 2.66 18.89
C ARG A 74 4.72 3.97 18.09
N MET A 75 5.16 3.89 16.82
CA MET A 75 5.23 5.08 15.95
C MET A 75 3.93 5.37 15.17
N LYS A 76 2.87 4.57 15.38
CA LYS A 76 1.61 4.59 14.60
C LYS A 76 1.87 4.57 13.08
N ARG A 77 2.86 3.81 12.61
CA ARG A 77 3.25 3.72 11.18
C ARG A 77 2.71 2.42 10.56
N GLY A 78 2.38 2.50 9.27
CA GLY A 78 1.80 1.40 8.49
C GLY A 78 0.30 1.15 8.77
N ILE A 79 -0.35 0.46 7.83
CA ILE A 79 -1.64 -0.21 8.08
C ILE A 79 -1.31 -1.67 8.39
N GLY A 80 -1.91 -2.23 9.44
CA GLY A 80 -1.60 -3.58 9.91
C GLY A 80 -2.17 -4.68 9.02
N VAL A 81 -3.44 -4.57 8.62
CA VAL A 81 -4.11 -5.51 7.73
C VAL A 81 -4.96 -4.71 6.74
N ARG A 82 -4.90 -5.09 5.47
CA ARG A 82 -5.75 -4.55 4.41
C ARG A 82 -6.31 -5.68 3.54
N GLU A 83 -7.57 -5.54 3.18
CA GLU A 83 -8.31 -6.47 2.34
C GLU A 83 -8.98 -5.70 1.21
N PHE A 84 -8.96 -6.24 0.00
CA PHE A 84 -9.71 -5.70 -1.13
C PHE A 84 -9.85 -6.75 -2.22
N SER A 85 -10.88 -6.59 -3.05
CA SER A 85 -11.15 -7.44 -4.20
C SER A 85 -10.64 -6.80 -5.49
N VAL A 86 -10.24 -7.63 -6.45
CA VAL A 86 -9.96 -7.22 -7.83
C VAL A 86 -10.84 -8.03 -8.76
N LYS A 87 -11.63 -7.35 -9.58
CA LYS A 87 -12.46 -7.95 -10.63
C LYS A 87 -11.61 -8.51 -11.75
N ILE A 88 -11.93 -9.74 -12.15
CA ILE A 88 -11.35 -10.36 -13.33
C ILE A 88 -12.18 -9.94 -14.55
N ASN A 89 -11.51 -9.35 -15.53
CA ASN A 89 -12.08 -8.95 -16.81
C ASN A 89 -11.25 -9.54 -17.96
N ASN A 90 -11.69 -9.35 -19.21
CA ASN A 90 -11.01 -9.91 -20.38
C ASN A 90 -9.56 -9.42 -20.54
N GLU A 91 -9.25 -8.20 -20.07
CA GLU A 91 -7.92 -7.62 -20.19
C GLU A 91 -6.93 -8.24 -19.19
N ASN A 92 -7.38 -8.56 -17.98
CA ASN A 92 -6.52 -9.01 -16.89
C ASN A 92 -6.63 -10.51 -16.58
N ALA A 93 -7.61 -11.23 -17.13
CA ALA A 93 -7.87 -12.65 -16.86
C ALA A 93 -6.64 -13.55 -17.04
N ARG A 94 -5.86 -13.33 -18.11
CA ARG A 94 -4.66 -14.11 -18.41
C ARG A 94 -3.61 -14.05 -17.28
N PHE A 95 -3.53 -12.92 -16.58
CA PHE A 95 -2.59 -12.71 -15.49
C PHE A 95 -2.99 -13.45 -14.21
N PHE A 96 -4.28 -13.67 -14.02
CA PHE A 96 -4.82 -14.30 -12.81
C PHE A 96 -5.13 -15.78 -12.98
N LYS A 97 -5.07 -16.31 -14.20
CA LYS A 97 -5.32 -17.72 -14.50
C LYS A 97 -4.56 -18.67 -13.58
N GLY A 98 -3.26 -18.48 -13.40
CA GLY A 98 -2.43 -19.34 -12.54
C GLY A 98 -2.84 -19.32 -11.06
N ILE A 99 -3.34 -18.18 -10.57
CA ILE A 99 -3.87 -18.05 -9.21
C ILE A 99 -5.22 -18.78 -9.09
N VAL A 100 -6.10 -18.57 -10.06
CA VAL A 100 -7.45 -19.16 -10.09
C VAL A 100 -7.38 -20.68 -10.21
N ASP A 101 -6.51 -21.20 -11.09
CA ASP A 101 -6.29 -22.64 -11.26
C ASP A 101 -5.78 -23.29 -9.98
N GLU A 102 -4.78 -22.66 -9.32
CA GLU A 102 -4.21 -23.18 -8.06
C GLU A 102 -5.22 -23.17 -6.90
N ILE A 103 -6.12 -22.19 -6.86
CA ILE A 103 -7.22 -22.14 -5.87
C ILE A 103 -8.28 -23.19 -6.19
N ASN A 104 -8.69 -23.32 -7.46
CA ASN A 104 -9.74 -24.27 -7.88
C ASN A 104 -9.31 -25.73 -7.78
N ALA A 105 -8.01 -26.02 -7.89
CA ALA A 105 -7.47 -27.37 -7.72
C ALA A 105 -7.52 -27.86 -6.25
N ARG A 106 -7.89 -27.00 -5.30
CA ARG A 106 -7.98 -27.34 -3.89
C ARG A 106 -9.40 -27.79 -3.50
N PRO A 107 -9.53 -28.57 -2.41
CA PRO A 107 -10.84 -28.90 -1.85
C PRO A 107 -11.67 -27.65 -1.56
N VAL A 108 -12.99 -27.75 -1.75
CA VAL A 108 -13.95 -26.63 -1.70
C VAL A 108 -13.89 -25.84 -0.37
N ASP A 109 -13.48 -26.48 0.73
CA ASP A 109 -13.38 -25.86 2.05
C ASP A 109 -12.04 -25.14 2.32
N SER A 110 -11.13 -25.11 1.34
CA SER A 110 -9.82 -24.47 1.46
C SER A 110 -9.92 -22.96 1.26
N PHE A 111 -10.31 -22.23 2.30
CA PHE A 111 -10.25 -20.78 2.32
C PHE A 111 -8.84 -20.26 2.64
N ASP A 112 -8.58 -19.01 2.30
CA ASP A 112 -7.39 -18.25 2.66
C ASP A 112 -6.08 -18.85 2.11
N HIS A 113 -6.07 -19.21 0.83
CA HIS A 113 -4.87 -19.73 0.19
C HIS A 113 -3.70 -18.73 0.31
N LYS A 114 -2.57 -19.17 0.87
CA LYS A 114 -1.43 -18.32 1.17
C LYS A 114 -0.35 -18.42 0.09
N PHE A 115 -0.21 -17.36 -0.71
CA PHE A 115 0.93 -17.17 -1.59
C PHE A 115 2.07 -16.47 -0.85
N GLN A 116 3.28 -17.01 -0.93
CA GLN A 116 4.47 -16.40 -0.32
C GLN A 116 5.71 -16.58 -1.20
N ILE A 117 6.67 -15.66 -1.06
CA ILE A 117 8.00 -15.78 -1.66
C ILE A 117 9.03 -16.07 -0.56
N GLU A 118 10.11 -16.76 -0.89
CA GLU A 118 11.18 -17.06 0.07
C GLU A 118 11.95 -15.80 0.49
N SER A 119 12.27 -14.93 -0.47
CA SER A 119 13.09 -13.75 -0.24
C SER A 119 12.69 -12.57 -1.13
N ALA A 120 12.35 -11.45 -0.50
CA ALA A 120 12.09 -10.17 -1.15
C ALA A 120 13.26 -9.70 -2.05
N LYS A 121 14.49 -9.99 -1.63
CA LYS A 121 15.71 -9.65 -2.38
C LYS A 121 15.84 -10.53 -3.63
N ALA A 122 15.71 -11.84 -3.47
CA ALA A 122 15.79 -12.79 -4.59
C ALA A 122 14.69 -12.51 -5.62
N PHE A 123 13.46 -12.31 -5.16
CA PHE A 123 12.31 -11.98 -6.00
C PHE A 123 12.53 -10.69 -6.80
N SER A 124 13.02 -9.63 -6.16
CA SER A 124 13.39 -8.39 -6.88
C SER A 124 14.50 -8.63 -7.91
N GLY A 125 15.45 -9.54 -7.61
CA GLY A 125 16.50 -9.98 -8.53
C GLY A 125 15.94 -10.71 -9.75
N TYR A 126 14.97 -11.62 -9.57
CA TYR A 126 14.33 -12.34 -10.67
C TYR A 126 13.62 -11.38 -11.63
N ILE A 127 12.87 -10.41 -11.11
CA ILE A 127 12.22 -9.38 -11.93
C ILE A 127 13.25 -8.57 -12.71
N THR A 128 14.35 -8.20 -12.07
CA THR A 128 15.44 -7.48 -12.73
C THR A 128 16.07 -8.31 -13.84
N LYS A 129 16.25 -9.62 -13.63
CA LYS A 129 16.80 -10.55 -14.63
C LYS A 129 15.87 -10.68 -15.84
N ILE A 130 14.56 -10.84 -15.62
CA ILE A 130 13.57 -10.85 -16.70
C ILE A 130 13.60 -9.54 -17.46
N SER A 131 13.59 -8.40 -16.76
CA SER A 131 13.64 -7.07 -17.37
C SER A 131 14.92 -6.83 -18.20
N LYS A 132 16.07 -7.35 -17.76
CA LYS A 132 17.32 -7.34 -18.54
C LYS A 132 17.24 -8.20 -19.80
N LYS A 133 16.57 -9.35 -19.73
CA LYS A 133 16.39 -10.23 -20.87
C LYS A 133 15.45 -9.63 -21.91
N LEU A 134 14.35 -9.01 -21.47
CA LEU A 134 13.39 -8.35 -22.35
C LEU A 134 13.99 -7.09 -22.99
N TRP A 135 14.77 -6.31 -22.24
CA TRP A 135 15.31 -5.04 -22.72
C TRP A 135 16.81 -4.88 -22.44
N PRO A 136 17.68 -5.66 -23.10
CA PRO A 136 19.11 -5.72 -22.79
C PRO A 136 19.85 -4.39 -23.03
N ARG A 137 19.34 -3.55 -23.94
CA ARG A 137 19.94 -2.25 -24.28
C ARG A 137 19.51 -1.10 -23.35
N LYS A 138 18.54 -1.31 -22.46
CA LYS A 138 18.08 -0.27 -21.54
C LYS A 138 19.01 -0.16 -20.34
N THR A 139 19.33 1.06 -19.93
CA THR A 139 20.14 1.30 -18.71
C THR A 139 19.38 0.99 -17.43
N TYR A 140 18.04 1.14 -17.45
CA TYR A 140 17.19 0.99 -16.28
C TYR A 140 16.29 -0.23 -16.45
N HIS A 141 16.22 -1.04 -15.39
CA HIS A 141 15.43 -2.26 -15.37
C HIS A 141 14.43 -2.25 -14.22
N ALA A 142 13.35 -2.99 -14.40
CA ALA A 142 12.30 -3.11 -13.41
C ALA A 142 12.75 -3.94 -12.20
N SER A 143 12.12 -3.67 -11.07
CA SER A 143 12.24 -4.44 -9.82
C SER A 143 10.85 -4.57 -9.19
N ALA A 144 10.71 -5.34 -8.11
CA ALA A 144 9.43 -5.46 -7.42
C ALA A 144 8.89 -4.10 -6.92
N TYR A 145 9.78 -3.19 -6.52
CA TYR A 145 9.38 -1.83 -6.15
C TYR A 145 8.91 -0.99 -7.34
N SER A 146 9.39 -1.28 -8.56
CA SER A 146 8.90 -0.62 -9.77
C SER A 146 7.42 -0.93 -10.00
N PHE A 147 6.99 -2.18 -9.82
CA PHE A 147 5.58 -2.57 -9.88
C PHE A 147 4.73 -1.81 -8.85
N ARG A 148 5.19 -1.76 -7.60
CA ARG A 148 4.51 -1.00 -6.54
C ARG A 148 4.39 0.49 -6.88
N HIS A 149 5.41 1.07 -7.50
CA HIS A 149 5.38 2.47 -7.92
C HIS A 149 4.42 2.70 -9.10
N ALA A 150 4.36 1.77 -10.04
CA ALA A 150 3.41 1.81 -11.15
C ALA A 150 1.97 1.74 -10.63
N LYS A 151 1.64 0.75 -9.79
CA LYS A 151 0.31 0.63 -9.18
C LYS A 151 -0.11 1.91 -8.46
N ALA A 152 0.77 2.47 -7.63
CA ALA A 152 0.47 3.72 -6.94
C ALA A 152 0.25 4.92 -7.88
N THR A 153 0.85 4.89 -9.06
CA THR A 153 0.67 5.93 -10.07
C THR A 153 -0.66 5.73 -10.81
N GLU A 154 -1.00 4.49 -11.16
CA GLU A 154 -2.32 4.14 -11.73
C GLU A 154 -3.47 4.55 -10.82
N LEU A 155 -3.39 4.18 -9.53
CA LEU A 155 -4.40 4.51 -8.53
C LEU A 155 -4.59 6.02 -8.34
N LYS A 156 -3.55 6.83 -8.58
CA LYS A 156 -3.68 8.30 -8.55
C LYS A 156 -4.32 8.86 -9.80
N ASN A 157 -4.21 8.15 -10.91
CA ASN A 157 -4.77 8.55 -12.19
C ASN A 157 -6.21 8.08 -12.35
N SER A 158 -6.67 7.09 -11.57
CA SER A 158 -8.08 6.71 -11.46
C SER A 158 -8.87 7.68 -10.57
N ASP A 159 -10.12 7.30 -10.30
CA ASP A 159 -11.10 8.11 -9.56
C ASP A 159 -11.15 7.80 -8.06
N TYR A 160 -10.31 6.88 -7.57
CA TYR A 160 -10.23 6.60 -6.13
C TYR A 160 -9.81 7.84 -5.35
N ASP A 161 -10.40 7.97 -4.17
CA ASP A 161 -10.04 9.06 -3.28
C ASP A 161 -8.67 8.80 -2.62
N LYS A 162 -8.12 9.83 -1.96
CA LYS A 162 -6.81 9.67 -1.30
C LYS A 162 -6.87 8.70 -0.12
N ILE A 163 -8.01 8.47 0.50
CA ILE A 163 -8.11 7.56 1.64
C ILE A 163 -8.04 6.12 1.12
N GLU A 164 -8.84 5.77 0.12
CA GLU A 164 -8.86 4.49 -0.59
C GLU A 164 -7.50 4.14 -1.16
N ILE A 165 -6.83 5.08 -1.85
CA ILE A 165 -5.47 4.84 -2.36
C ILE A 165 -4.51 4.53 -1.20
N ALA A 166 -4.63 5.22 -0.06
CA ALA A 166 -3.79 4.94 1.10
C ALA A 166 -4.14 3.58 1.72
N GLN A 167 -5.40 3.18 1.72
CA GLN A 167 -5.86 1.88 2.18
C GLN A 167 -5.30 0.74 1.31
N ILE A 168 -5.52 0.79 -0.01
CA ILE A 168 -5.01 -0.18 -0.99
C ILE A 168 -3.47 -0.30 -0.89
N MET A 169 -2.78 0.84 -0.78
CA MET A 169 -1.31 0.85 -0.70
C MET A 169 -0.76 0.53 0.70
N GLY A 170 -1.58 0.44 1.74
CA GLY A 170 -1.13 0.23 3.11
C GLY A 170 -0.29 1.39 3.67
N HIS A 171 -0.74 2.63 3.46
CA HIS A 171 -0.12 3.85 3.98
C HIS A 171 -0.84 4.31 5.24
N ALA A 172 -0.09 4.64 6.29
CA ALA A 172 -0.67 5.22 7.52
C ALA A 172 -1.17 6.66 7.34
N SER A 173 -0.83 7.32 6.23
CA SER A 173 -1.29 8.68 5.93
C SER A 173 -1.43 8.91 4.43
N VAL A 174 -2.40 9.74 4.04
CA VAL A 174 -2.59 10.16 2.65
C VAL A 174 -1.38 10.94 2.11
N ARG A 175 -0.61 11.59 2.99
CA ARG A 175 0.60 12.34 2.61
C ARG A 175 1.69 11.43 2.04
N SER A 176 1.74 10.17 2.46
CA SER A 176 2.72 9.19 1.97
C SER A 176 2.60 8.95 0.45
N GLN A 177 1.46 9.29 -0.14
CA GLN A 177 1.25 9.24 -1.59
C GLN A 177 2.07 10.30 -2.33
N GLN A 178 2.46 11.41 -1.71
CA GLN A 178 3.24 12.48 -2.37
C GLN A 178 4.60 11.99 -2.90
N SER A 179 5.12 10.89 -2.36
CA SER A 179 6.38 10.28 -2.82
C SER A 179 6.28 9.52 -4.15
N TYR A 180 5.07 9.34 -4.69
CA TYR A 180 4.81 8.71 -5.98
C TYR A 180 4.54 9.77 -7.05
N GLY A 181 4.60 9.40 -8.34
CA GLY A 181 4.39 10.31 -9.47
C GLY A 181 3.15 11.21 -9.33
N ARG A 182 3.19 12.41 -9.93
CA ARG A 182 2.02 13.33 -9.95
C ARG A 182 0.96 12.77 -10.89
N LYS A 183 -0.33 13.05 -10.62
CA LYS A 183 -1.44 12.75 -11.53
C LYS A 183 -1.12 13.40 -12.88
N SER A 184 -1.12 12.60 -13.94
CA SER A 184 -0.86 13.09 -15.29
C SER A 184 -2.16 13.04 -16.08
N LYS A 185 -2.51 14.16 -16.74
CA LYS A 185 -3.66 14.21 -17.65
C LYS A 185 -3.46 13.31 -18.89
N LYS A 186 -2.22 12.91 -19.20
CA LYS A 186 -1.86 12.13 -20.40
C LYS A 186 -1.80 10.61 -20.18
N SER A 187 -1.74 10.14 -18.93
CA SER A 187 -1.73 8.70 -18.67
C SER A 187 -3.16 8.22 -18.45
N LYS A 188 -3.60 7.24 -19.24
CA LYS A 188 -4.85 6.53 -18.98
C LYS A 188 -4.80 5.98 -17.55
N GLY A 189 -5.71 6.42 -16.68
CA GLY A 189 -6.05 5.65 -15.48
C GLY A 189 -6.56 4.29 -15.96
N GLY A 190 -6.14 3.20 -15.33
CA GLY A 190 -6.31 1.87 -15.91
C GLY A 190 -6.57 0.75 -14.91
N PHE A 191 -6.93 1.08 -13.67
CA PHE A 191 -7.17 0.05 -12.65
C PHE A 191 -8.42 0.35 -11.82
N ASN A 192 -9.57 0.39 -12.49
CA ASN A 192 -10.88 0.58 -11.87
C ASN A 192 -11.52 -0.73 -11.39
N ASP A 193 -10.75 -1.83 -11.43
CA ASP A 193 -11.22 -3.17 -11.08
C ASP A 193 -11.18 -3.47 -9.57
N ILE A 194 -10.79 -2.51 -8.72
CA ILE A 194 -10.69 -2.74 -7.28
C ILE A 194 -12.02 -2.45 -6.61
N ALA A 195 -12.47 -3.36 -5.75
CA ALA A 195 -13.69 -3.25 -4.95
C ALA A 195 -13.44 -3.65 -3.49
N ASP A 196 -14.42 -3.40 -2.62
CA ASP A 196 -14.48 -3.87 -1.23
C ASP A 196 -13.22 -3.57 -0.40
N VAL A 197 -12.73 -2.33 -0.43
CA VAL A 197 -11.51 -1.95 0.27
C VAL A 197 -11.75 -1.81 1.78
N GLU A 198 -11.17 -2.70 2.55
CA GLU A 198 -11.26 -2.72 4.01
C GLU A 198 -9.87 -2.68 4.66
N THR A 199 -9.75 -1.93 5.75
CA THR A 199 -8.51 -1.82 6.51
C THR A 199 -8.79 -1.73 7.99
N ASN A 200 -7.94 -2.36 8.79
CA ASN A 200 -8.06 -2.33 10.25
C ASN A 200 -7.89 -0.91 10.84
N VAL A 201 -7.20 0.01 10.13
CA VAL A 201 -7.01 1.40 10.58
C VAL A 201 -7.21 2.37 9.42
N LYS A 202 -8.03 3.40 9.62
CA LYS A 202 -8.22 4.48 8.64
C LYS A 202 -6.95 5.35 8.49
N PRO A 203 -6.51 5.66 7.26
CA PRO A 203 -5.37 6.54 7.01
C PRO A 203 -5.54 7.95 7.59
N ARG A 204 -4.46 8.51 8.13
CA ARG A 204 -4.45 9.88 8.65
C ARG A 204 -4.42 10.93 7.54
N GLY A 205 -5.10 12.04 7.75
CA GLY A 205 -5.02 13.24 6.91
C GLY A 205 -6.00 13.33 5.74
N GLY A 206 -7.01 12.45 5.69
CA GLY A 206 -8.17 12.62 4.79
C GLY A 206 -9.00 13.86 5.13
N ASP A 207 -9.07 14.20 6.42
CA ASP A 207 -9.82 15.36 6.89
C ASP A 207 -8.88 16.57 7.08
N ARG A 208 -8.92 17.55 6.16
CA ARG A 208 -8.10 18.78 6.23
C ARG A 208 -8.37 19.56 7.51
N LEU A 209 -9.58 19.45 8.05
CA LEU A 209 -10.04 20.21 9.22
C LEU A 209 -9.65 19.55 10.54
N LEU A 210 -9.28 18.26 10.57
CA LEU A 210 -8.87 17.60 11.81
C LEU A 210 -7.69 18.29 12.49
N ARG A 211 -6.72 18.80 11.71
CA ARG A 211 -5.57 19.53 12.29
C ARG A 211 -6.00 20.84 12.95
N PHE A 212 -6.94 21.56 12.35
CA PHE A 212 -7.49 22.79 12.91
C PHE A 212 -8.40 22.51 14.10
N LYS A 213 -9.21 21.45 14.06
CA LYS A 213 -10.04 20.98 15.18
C LYS A 213 -9.18 20.58 16.39
N ILE A 214 -8.09 19.83 16.16
CA ILE A 214 -7.16 19.44 17.23
C ILE A 214 -6.43 20.67 17.80
N ALA A 215 -5.95 21.58 16.94
CA ALA A 215 -5.30 22.81 17.38
C ALA A 215 -6.26 23.72 18.19
N ASN A 216 -7.52 23.85 17.77
CA ASN A 216 -8.54 24.58 18.51
C ASN A 216 -8.87 23.90 19.85
N LYS A 217 -9.01 22.57 19.88
CA LYS A 217 -9.27 21.83 21.11
C LYS A 217 -8.13 21.98 22.13
N ASN A 218 -6.87 21.92 21.67
CA ASN A 218 -5.71 22.11 22.54
C ASN A 218 -5.60 23.56 23.04
N LYS A 219 -5.89 24.56 22.19
CA LYS A 219 -5.96 25.97 22.62
C LYS A 219 -7.06 26.21 23.65
N ALA A 220 -8.23 25.59 23.49
CA ALA A 220 -9.32 25.68 24.46
C ALA A 220 -8.93 25.03 25.80
N ALA A 221 -8.31 23.85 25.77
CA ALA A 221 -7.82 23.18 26.98
C ALA A 221 -6.74 23.97 27.72
N ALA A 222 -5.82 24.61 27.00
CA ALA A 222 -4.79 25.47 27.59
C ALA A 222 -5.40 26.71 28.28
N LYS A 223 -6.39 27.36 27.64
CA LYS A 223 -7.11 28.50 28.26
C LYS A 223 -7.83 28.10 29.55
N ILE A 224 -8.45 26.92 29.59
CA ILE A 224 -9.14 26.41 30.77
C ILE A 224 -8.14 26.12 31.90
N ALA A 225 -6.98 25.56 31.57
CA ALA A 225 -5.91 25.30 32.53
C ALA A 225 -5.36 26.61 33.14
N ASP A 226 -5.10 27.62 32.31
CA ASP A 226 -4.61 28.94 32.77
C ASP A 226 -5.60 29.62 33.72
N THR A 227 -6.91 29.52 33.46
CA THR A 227 -7.96 30.08 34.34
C THR A 227 -8.18 29.29 35.64
N SER A 228 -7.64 28.07 35.75
CA SER A 228 -7.84 27.19 36.91
C SER A 228 -6.69 27.21 37.91
N THR A 229 -5.65 28.02 37.68
CA THR A 229 -4.54 28.19 38.63
C THR A 229 -5.02 29.00 39.84
N PRO A 230 -5.13 28.44 41.05
CA PRO A 230 -5.52 29.22 42.22
C PRO A 230 -4.38 30.19 42.55
N SER A 231 -4.65 31.49 42.57
CA SER A 231 -3.70 32.45 43.12
C SER A 231 -3.54 32.17 44.62
N SER A 232 -2.35 31.73 45.03
CA SER A 232 -2.03 31.57 46.45
C SER A 232 -2.27 32.90 47.18
N PRO A 233 -3.00 32.91 48.31
CA PRO A 233 -3.22 34.13 49.07
C PRO A 233 -1.87 34.67 49.59
N PRO A 234 -1.71 36.01 49.70
CA PRO A 234 -0.46 36.61 50.13
C PRO A 234 -0.11 36.16 51.56
N PRO A 235 1.18 35.96 51.87
CA PRO A 235 1.60 35.51 53.18
C PRO A 235 1.25 36.55 54.26
N ALA A 236 0.74 36.07 55.39
CA ALA A 236 0.33 36.91 56.51
C ALA A 236 1.52 37.71 57.09
N PRO A 237 1.33 38.98 57.49
CA PRO A 237 2.41 39.80 58.00
C PRO A 237 2.89 39.29 59.36
N VAL A 238 4.20 39.01 59.45
CA VAL A 238 4.86 38.55 60.67
C VAL A 238 4.96 39.72 61.65
N ARG A 239 4.21 39.67 62.76
CA ARG A 239 4.37 40.61 63.89
C ARG A 239 5.71 40.34 64.57
N ARG A 240 6.64 41.30 64.52
CA ARG A 240 7.84 41.30 65.35
C ARG A 240 7.45 41.59 66.79
N PHE A 241 7.70 40.65 67.70
CA PHE A 241 7.70 40.91 69.13
C PHE A 241 8.90 41.81 69.46
N LYS A 242 8.65 42.97 70.09
CA LYS A 242 9.67 43.73 70.80
C LYS A 242 9.87 43.08 72.16
N MET A 243 11.11 42.73 72.50
CA MET A 243 11.56 42.59 73.88
C MET A 243 11.63 43.96 74.54
#